data_AF-A0A8R1ENL0-F1
#
_entry.id   AF-A0A8R1ENL0-F1
#
_cell.length_a   1.000
_cell.length_b   1.000
_cell.length_c   1.000
_cell.angle_alpha   90.00
_cell.angle_beta   90.00
_cell.angle_gamma   90.00
#
_symmetry.space_group_name_H-M   'P 1'
#
loop_
_entity.id
_entity.type
_entity.pdbx_description
1 polymer ?
#
loop_
_entity_poly.entity_id
_entity_poly.type
_entity_poly.pdbx_seq_one_letter_code
_entity_poly.pdbx_strand_id
1 'polypeptide(L)'
;KKAGEALGIVVVESGWGSMLPTVVLAHMNPIGPAAHSNKLNIGDQIININGISLVGLPLSAAQTQIKNMKTATAVRMTVVSTPPVVEVRIRRPDTKYQLGFSVQNGVICSLLRGGIAERGGIRVGHRIIEINGTSVVAVAHDRIVNMLATAVGEIHMKTMPTSMFRLLTGQEQPQYI
;
A
#
# COMPACT_ATOMS: atom_id res chain seq x y z
N LYS A 1 -0.75 11.07 25.11
CA LYS A 1 -0.51 12.30 24.31
C LYS A 1 -1.11 13.50 25.02
N LYS A 2 -0.72 14.74 24.68
CA LYS A 2 -1.38 15.93 25.28
C LYS A 2 -2.75 16.16 24.63
N ALA A 3 -3.71 16.69 25.39
CA ALA A 3 -5.01 17.08 24.84
C ALA A 3 -4.81 18.19 23.81
N GLY A 4 -5.38 18.03 22.61
CA GLY A 4 -5.18 18.96 21.50
C GLY A 4 -4.07 18.56 20.52
N GLU A 5 -3.32 17.48 20.79
CA GLU A 5 -2.25 16.99 19.91
C GLU A 5 -2.79 15.98 18.88
N ALA A 6 -2.43 16.18 17.61
CA ALA A 6 -2.69 15.23 16.53
C ALA A 6 -1.94 13.92 16.79
N LEU A 7 -2.42 12.79 16.25
CA LEU A 7 -1.70 11.52 16.44
C LEU A 7 -0.36 11.50 15.71
N GLY A 8 -0.24 12.31 14.65
CA GLY A 8 0.96 12.39 13.84
C GLY A 8 1.08 11.21 12.89
N ILE A 9 -0.04 10.68 12.41
CA ILE A 9 -0.07 9.57 11.44
C ILE A 9 -0.64 10.05 10.11
N VAL A 10 -0.24 9.39 9.03
CA VAL A 10 -0.88 9.52 7.72
C VAL A 10 -1.50 8.19 7.40
N VAL A 11 -2.77 8.21 7.03
CA VAL A 11 -3.50 7.01 6.64
C VAL A 11 -3.95 7.11 5.19
N VAL A 12 -3.87 5.99 4.49
CA VAL A 12 -4.35 5.82 3.11
C VAL A 12 -5.33 4.67 3.06
N GLU A 13 -6.09 4.54 1.98
CA GLU A 13 -6.95 3.36 1.79
C GLU A 13 -6.08 2.11 1.63
N SER A 14 -6.56 1.00 2.19
CA SER A 14 -5.92 -0.32 2.09
C SER A 14 -5.81 -0.88 0.67
N GLY A 15 -6.31 -0.16 -0.34
CA GLY A 15 -6.20 -0.53 -1.75
C GLY A 15 -7.05 -1.74 -2.14
N TRP A 16 -7.17 -1.97 -3.44
CA TRP A 16 -7.95 -3.08 -3.98
C TRP A 16 -7.25 -4.41 -3.73
N GLY A 17 -7.85 -5.28 -2.90
CA GLY A 17 -7.31 -6.59 -2.56
C GLY A 17 -6.91 -6.77 -1.10
N SER A 18 -7.07 -5.74 -0.26
CA SER A 18 -7.05 -5.95 1.19
C SER A 18 -8.23 -6.83 1.60
N MET A 19 -7.98 -7.85 2.44
CA MET A 19 -9.05 -8.70 2.99
C MET A 19 -10.05 -7.90 3.84
N LEU A 20 -9.62 -6.72 4.32
CA LEU A 20 -10.45 -5.79 5.07
C LEU A 20 -10.39 -4.41 4.40
N PRO A 21 -11.52 -3.86 3.93
CA PRO A 21 -11.57 -2.49 3.41
C PRO A 21 -11.41 -1.53 4.58
N THR A 22 -10.18 -1.16 4.89
CA THR A 22 -9.87 -0.27 6.01
C THR A 22 -8.75 0.72 5.64
N VAL A 23 -8.25 1.47 6.62
CA VAL A 23 -7.14 2.42 6.42
C VAL A 23 -5.80 1.82 6.83
N VAL A 24 -4.76 2.09 6.05
CA VAL A 24 -3.38 1.67 6.28
C VAL A 24 -2.56 2.86 6.74
N LEU A 25 -1.72 2.66 7.75
CA LEU A 25 -0.76 3.66 8.21
C LEU A 25 0.37 3.80 7.18
N ALA A 26 0.33 4.87 6.41
CA ALA A 26 1.26 5.12 5.31
C ALA A 26 2.53 5.83 5.75
N HIS A 27 2.40 6.73 6.71
CA HIS A 27 3.53 7.49 7.23
C HIS A 27 3.29 7.85 8.69
N MET A 28 4.37 8.13 9.42
CA MET A 28 4.31 8.54 10.82
C MET A 28 5.26 9.71 11.03
N ASN A 29 4.82 10.71 11.78
CA ASN A 29 5.67 11.81 12.18
C ASN A 29 6.64 11.28 13.26
N PRO A 30 7.95 11.29 13.04
CA PRO A 30 8.93 10.74 13.99
C PRO A 30 8.92 11.43 15.36
N ILE A 31 8.42 12.67 15.43
CA ILE A 31 8.32 13.45 16.68
C ILE A 31 6.89 13.36 17.27
N GLY A 32 5.96 12.71 16.57
CA GLY A 32 4.56 12.62 16.95
C GLY A 32 4.28 11.57 18.04
N PRO A 33 3.13 11.66 18.73
CA PRO A 33 2.77 10.74 19.79
C PRO A 33 2.57 9.29 19.31
N ALA A 34 2.20 9.08 18.04
CA ALA A 34 2.15 7.75 17.45
C ALA A 34 3.54 7.10 17.34
N ALA A 35 4.59 7.87 16.99
CA ALA A 35 5.95 7.35 16.92
C ALA A 35 6.50 7.03 18.31
N HIS A 36 6.26 7.91 19.28
CA HIS A 36 6.65 7.66 20.67
C HIS A 36 5.99 6.43 21.30
N SER A 37 4.84 5.98 20.76
CA SER A 37 4.16 4.78 21.23
C SER A 37 4.95 3.50 20.94
N ASN A 38 5.74 3.45 19.86
CA ASN A 38 6.43 2.24 19.34
C ASN A 38 5.52 1.00 19.15
N LYS A 39 4.19 1.19 19.15
CA LYS A 39 3.18 0.12 18.96
C LYS A 39 2.58 0.09 17.56
N LEU A 40 2.97 1.04 16.71
CA LEU A 40 2.44 1.21 15.37
C LEU A 40 3.61 1.15 14.40
N ASN A 41 3.42 0.47 13.29
CA ASN A 41 4.38 0.37 12.21
C ASN A 41 3.78 0.86 10.89
N ILE A 42 4.64 1.37 10.02
CA ILE A 42 4.27 1.74 8.66
C ILE A 42 3.81 0.47 7.91
N GLY A 43 2.60 0.51 7.36
CA GLY A 43 1.93 -0.63 6.72
C GLY A 43 0.84 -1.29 7.59
N ASP A 44 0.73 -0.94 8.87
CA ASP A 44 -0.31 -1.48 9.75
C ASP A 44 -1.72 -1.02 9.31
N GLN A 45 -2.66 -1.96 9.29
CA GLN A 45 -4.08 -1.71 9.02
C GLN A 45 -4.81 -1.34 10.31
N ILE A 46 -5.46 -0.18 10.37
CA ILE A 46 -6.18 0.29 11.55
C ILE A 46 -7.65 -0.11 11.45
N ILE A 47 -8.04 -1.15 12.18
CA ILE A 47 -9.39 -1.72 12.18
C ILE A 47 -10.34 -0.92 13.08
N ASN A 48 -9.85 -0.46 14.22
CA ASN A 48 -10.67 0.21 15.23
C ASN A 48 -9.88 1.31 15.94
N ILE A 49 -10.56 2.40 16.28
CA ILE A 49 -10.03 3.49 17.09
C ILE A 49 -11.03 3.86 18.20
N ASN A 50 -10.61 3.74 19.46
CA ASN A 50 -11.40 4.04 20.66
C ASN A 50 -12.81 3.38 20.65
N GLY A 51 -12.92 2.16 20.13
CA GLY A 51 -14.19 1.44 20.02
C GLY A 51 -14.91 1.64 18.69
N ILE A 52 -14.53 2.63 17.89
CA ILE A 52 -15.13 2.93 16.59
C ILE A 52 -14.45 2.09 15.50
N SER A 53 -15.23 1.25 14.80
CA SER A 53 -14.73 0.48 13.67
C SER A 53 -14.47 1.39 12.47
N LEU A 54 -13.29 1.26 11.87
CA LEU A 54 -12.90 1.94 10.63
C LEU A 54 -13.07 1.05 9.39
N VAL A 55 -13.45 -0.21 9.59
CA VAL A 55 -13.68 -1.16 8.49
C VAL A 55 -14.94 -0.78 7.73
N GLY A 56 -14.83 -0.72 6.41
CA GLY A 56 -15.90 -0.34 5.48
C GLY A 56 -16.16 1.17 5.40
N LEU A 57 -15.50 1.98 6.23
CA LEU A 57 -15.64 3.43 6.14
C LEU A 57 -14.82 3.99 4.97
N PRO A 58 -15.33 5.01 4.26
CA PRO A 58 -14.53 5.73 3.27
C PRO A 58 -13.36 6.45 3.97
N LEU A 59 -12.26 6.66 3.25
CA LEU A 59 -11.05 7.30 3.79
C LEU A 59 -11.35 8.60 4.52
N SER A 60 -12.21 9.45 3.95
CA SER A 60 -12.59 10.74 4.52
C SER A 60 -13.26 10.61 5.89
N ALA A 61 -14.17 9.63 6.04
CA ALA A 61 -14.83 9.36 7.31
C ALA A 61 -13.85 8.80 8.34
N ALA A 62 -12.99 7.85 7.94
CA ALA A 62 -11.98 7.29 8.82
C ALA A 62 -10.97 8.35 9.30
N GLN A 63 -10.50 9.21 8.39
CA GLN A 63 -9.66 10.35 8.73
C GLN A 63 -10.35 11.31 9.69
N THR A 64 -11.64 11.55 9.52
CA THR A 64 -12.43 12.40 10.43
C THR A 64 -12.52 11.77 11.83
N GLN A 65 -12.76 10.46 11.93
CA GLN A 65 -12.77 9.77 13.22
C GLN A 65 -11.41 9.85 13.93
N ILE A 66 -10.32 9.70 13.19
CA ILE A 66 -8.95 9.85 13.72
C ILE A 66 -8.69 11.29 14.18
N LYS A 67 -9.08 12.29 13.39
CA LYS A 67 -8.96 13.72 13.74
C LYS A 67 -9.77 14.07 14.99
N ASN A 68 -10.95 13.50 15.16
CA ASN A 68 -11.78 13.72 16.35
C ASN A 68 -11.10 13.25 17.64
N MET A 69 -10.14 12.32 17.55
CA MET A 69 -9.34 11.89 18.71
C MET A 69 -8.30 12.92 19.16
N LYS A 70 -8.19 14.09 18.52
CA LYS A 70 -7.27 15.17 18.91
C LYS A 70 -7.49 15.64 20.35
N THR A 71 -8.74 15.64 20.83
CA THR A 71 -9.08 16.04 22.21
C THR A 71 -8.81 14.95 23.26
N ALA A 72 -8.68 13.69 22.84
CA ALA A 72 -8.45 12.57 23.74
C ALA A 72 -7.00 12.53 24.25
N THR A 73 -6.79 12.23 25.53
CA THR A 73 -5.45 12.07 26.13
C THR A 73 -4.87 10.66 25.91
N ALA A 74 -5.75 9.68 25.70
CA ALA A 74 -5.45 8.30 25.38
C ALA A 74 -6.24 7.85 24.13
N VAL A 75 -5.57 7.12 23.24
CA VAL A 75 -6.18 6.53 22.05
C VAL A 75 -5.82 5.05 22.01
N ARG A 76 -6.84 4.18 22.00
CA ARG A 76 -6.70 2.75 21.83
C ARG A 76 -6.99 2.42 20.37
N MET A 77 -6.03 1.78 19.70
CA MET A 77 -6.19 1.33 18.33
C MET A 77 -6.09 -0.18 18.28
N THR A 78 -6.91 -0.80 17.44
CA THR A 78 -6.76 -2.19 17.03
C THR A 78 -6.17 -2.18 15.65
N VAL A 79 -4.93 -2.67 15.52
CA VAL A 79 -4.23 -2.75 14.24
C VAL A 79 -3.90 -4.18 13.87
N VAL A 80 -3.81 -4.44 12.57
CA VAL A 80 -3.28 -5.69 12.04
C VAL A 80 -2.05 -5.36 11.23
N SER A 81 -0.91 -5.91 11.64
CA SER A 81 0.32 -5.81 10.87
C SER A 81 0.21 -6.67 9.63
N THR A 82 0.09 -5.99 8.49
CA THR A 82 0.16 -6.61 7.17
C THR A 82 1.36 -6.02 6.46
N PRO A 83 2.31 -6.82 5.95
CA PRO A 83 3.39 -6.27 5.15
C PRO A 83 2.77 -5.53 3.96
N PRO A 84 3.18 -4.27 3.67
CA PRO A 84 2.61 -3.47 2.59
C PRO A 84 3.01 -3.97 1.20
N VAL A 85 3.81 -5.04 1.16
CA VAL A 85 4.31 -5.68 -0.05
C VAL A 85 3.46 -6.89 -0.35
N VAL A 86 2.82 -6.86 -1.52
CA VAL A 86 2.07 -7.99 -2.06
C VAL A 86 3.00 -8.79 -2.97
N GLU A 87 3.25 -10.04 -2.60
CA GLU A 87 3.93 -11.00 -3.46
C GLU A 87 2.98 -11.51 -4.55
N VAL A 88 3.46 -11.48 -5.78
CA VAL A 88 2.72 -11.84 -6.99
C VAL A 88 3.49 -12.95 -7.68
N ARG A 89 2.79 -14.04 -8.03
CA ARG A 89 3.37 -15.16 -8.76
C ARG A 89 2.60 -15.38 -10.05
N ILE A 90 3.25 -15.11 -11.17
CA ILE A 90 2.64 -15.25 -12.49
C ILE A 90 3.31 -16.39 -13.22
N ARG A 91 2.53 -17.34 -13.74
CA ARG A 91 3.06 -18.40 -14.59
C ARG A 91 2.78 -18.10 -16.05
N ARG A 92 3.81 -17.71 -16.79
CA ARG A 92 3.74 -17.45 -18.23
C ARG A 92 4.32 -18.65 -19.00
N PRO A 93 3.50 -19.45 -19.70
CA PRO A 93 3.99 -20.66 -20.36
C PRO A 93 4.90 -20.38 -21.56
N ASP A 94 4.67 -19.31 -22.32
CA ASP A 94 5.45 -18.97 -23.52
C ASP A 94 5.39 -17.45 -23.75
N THR A 95 6.38 -16.87 -24.44
CA THR A 95 6.41 -15.44 -24.80
C THR A 95 5.23 -15.03 -25.69
N LYS A 96 4.61 -15.97 -26.40
CA LYS A 96 3.37 -15.77 -27.18
C LYS A 96 2.21 -15.26 -26.33
N TYR A 97 2.17 -15.64 -25.05
CA TYR A 97 1.10 -15.23 -24.14
C TYR A 97 1.46 -13.91 -23.49
N GLN A 98 0.56 -12.94 -23.59
CA GLN A 98 0.71 -11.66 -22.89
C GLN A 98 0.36 -11.84 -21.41
N LEU A 99 1.03 -11.10 -20.53
CA LEU A 99 0.74 -11.12 -19.10
C LEU A 99 -0.66 -10.54 -18.81
N GLY A 100 -1.15 -9.63 -19.65
CA GLY A 100 -2.49 -9.04 -19.52
C GLY A 100 -2.55 -7.90 -18.51
N PHE A 101 -1.54 -7.03 -18.46
CA PHE A 101 -1.57 -5.77 -17.71
C PHE A 101 -0.66 -4.74 -18.37
N SER A 102 -0.93 -3.46 -18.14
CA SER A 102 -0.06 -2.37 -18.58
C SER A 102 0.62 -1.73 -17.39
N VAL A 103 1.91 -1.47 -17.55
CA VAL A 103 2.73 -0.74 -16.57
C VAL A 103 3.14 0.61 -17.17
N GLN A 104 3.13 1.67 -16.38
CA GLN A 104 3.62 3.01 -16.74
C GLN A 104 4.48 3.52 -15.60
N ASN A 105 5.74 3.86 -15.87
CA ASN A 105 6.68 4.33 -14.84
C ASN A 105 6.76 3.40 -13.61
N GLY A 106 6.64 2.08 -13.82
CA GLY A 106 6.61 1.06 -12.76
C GLY A 106 5.25 0.89 -12.06
N VAL A 107 4.23 1.67 -12.39
CA VAL A 107 2.87 1.59 -11.83
C VAL A 107 1.95 0.82 -12.77
N ILE A 108 1.17 -0.11 -12.24
CA ILE A 108 0.17 -0.86 -13.00
C ILE A 108 -1.05 0.04 -13.23
N CYS A 109 -1.31 0.40 -14.48
CA CYS A 109 -2.41 1.30 -14.86
C CYS A 109 -3.65 0.56 -15.35
N SER A 110 -3.48 -0.60 -15.95
CA SER A 110 -4.61 -1.42 -16.42
C SER A 110 -4.31 -2.90 -16.28
N LEU A 111 -5.39 -3.68 -16.16
CA LEU A 111 -5.37 -5.13 -16.01
C LEU A 111 -6.42 -5.72 -16.95
N LEU A 112 -6.05 -6.76 -17.67
CA LEU A 112 -6.95 -7.55 -18.49
C LEU A 112 -7.68 -8.56 -17.59
N ARG A 113 -9.01 -8.46 -17.57
CA ARG A 113 -9.87 -9.39 -16.83
C ARG A 113 -9.70 -10.81 -17.36
N GLY A 114 -9.48 -11.76 -16.48
CA GLY A 114 -9.19 -13.16 -16.79
C GLY A 114 -7.76 -13.42 -17.28
N GLY A 115 -6.89 -12.39 -17.34
CA GLY A 115 -5.50 -12.52 -17.76
C GLY A 115 -4.61 -13.23 -16.75
N ILE A 116 -3.39 -13.59 -17.18
CA ILE A 116 -2.42 -14.31 -16.34
C ILE A 116 -2.01 -13.46 -15.12
N ALA A 117 -1.86 -12.16 -15.31
CA ALA A 117 -1.51 -11.22 -14.25
C ALA A 117 -2.60 -11.05 -13.19
N GLU A 118 -3.88 -11.03 -13.59
CA GLU A 118 -4.99 -10.96 -12.63
C GLU A 118 -4.98 -12.16 -11.68
N ARG A 119 -4.75 -13.36 -12.24
CA ARG A 119 -4.64 -14.60 -11.48
C ARG A 119 -3.40 -14.65 -10.58
N GLY A 120 -2.32 -14.01 -10.99
CA GLY A 120 -1.09 -13.92 -10.21
C GLY A 120 -1.15 -12.93 -9.04
N GLY A 121 -2.24 -12.17 -8.90
CA GLY A 121 -2.42 -11.20 -7.82
C GLY A 121 -1.99 -9.77 -8.17
N ILE A 122 -1.77 -9.46 -9.46
CA ILE A 122 -1.53 -8.07 -9.89
C ILE A 122 -2.80 -7.24 -9.69
N ARG A 123 -2.61 -6.01 -9.20
CA ARG A 123 -3.67 -5.04 -8.94
C ARG A 123 -3.34 -3.70 -9.57
N VAL A 124 -4.37 -3.02 -10.08
CA VAL A 124 -4.26 -1.67 -10.63
C VAL A 124 -3.96 -0.68 -9.50
N GLY A 125 -3.09 0.30 -9.77
CA GLY A 125 -2.66 1.28 -8.77
C GLY A 125 -1.52 0.79 -7.88
N HIS A 126 -1.03 -0.43 -8.06
CA HIS A 126 0.20 -0.90 -7.41
C HIS A 126 1.43 -0.55 -8.24
N ARG A 127 2.54 -0.25 -7.58
CA ARG A 127 3.86 -0.08 -8.17
C ARG A 127 4.67 -1.34 -7.99
N ILE A 128 5.34 -1.78 -9.03
CA ILE A 128 6.25 -2.92 -9.00
C ILE A 128 7.55 -2.46 -8.34
N ILE A 129 7.99 -3.17 -7.30
CA ILE A 129 9.21 -2.86 -6.57
C ILE A 129 10.32 -3.90 -6.83
N GLU A 130 9.96 -5.13 -7.19
CA GLU A 130 10.89 -6.22 -7.45
C GLU A 130 10.33 -7.17 -8.51
N ILE A 131 11.19 -7.65 -9.41
CA ILE A 131 10.89 -8.65 -10.44
C ILE A 131 11.98 -9.72 -10.42
N ASN A 132 11.63 -10.97 -10.20
CA ASN A 132 12.50 -12.14 -10.10
C ASN A 132 13.71 -11.90 -9.17
N GLY A 133 13.47 -11.29 -8.01
CA GLY A 133 14.53 -10.95 -7.04
C GLY A 133 15.36 -9.72 -7.39
N THR A 134 15.11 -9.08 -8.54
CA THR A 134 15.78 -7.83 -8.94
C THR A 134 14.92 -6.63 -8.57
N SER A 135 15.45 -5.70 -7.77
CA SER A 135 14.75 -4.47 -7.40
C SER A 135 14.58 -3.55 -8.62
N VAL A 136 13.34 -3.12 -8.87
CA VAL A 136 12.98 -2.26 -10.01
C VAL A 136 12.48 -0.86 -9.62
N VAL A 137 12.60 -0.52 -8.34
CA VAL A 137 12.14 0.77 -7.76
C VAL A 137 12.70 1.99 -8.50
N ALA A 138 14.00 1.98 -8.79
CA ALA A 138 14.73 3.06 -9.45
C ALA A 138 15.04 2.76 -10.94
N VAL A 139 14.40 1.73 -11.50
CA VAL A 139 14.65 1.30 -12.87
C VAL A 139 13.71 2.03 -13.83
N ALA A 140 14.23 2.44 -14.99
CA ALA A 140 13.43 3.07 -16.04
C ALA A 140 12.34 2.12 -16.56
N HIS A 141 11.19 2.70 -16.94
CA HIS A 141 10.03 1.95 -17.42
C HIS A 141 10.36 0.96 -18.55
N ASP A 142 11.17 1.39 -19.53
CA ASP A 142 11.56 0.57 -20.67
C ASP A 142 12.22 -0.75 -20.24
N ARG A 143 13.14 -0.67 -19.28
CA ARG A 143 13.83 -1.85 -18.74
C ARG A 143 12.88 -2.76 -17.95
N ILE A 144 11.91 -2.19 -17.25
CA ILE A 144 10.84 -2.97 -16.57
C ILE A 144 10.02 -3.74 -17.60
N VAL A 145 9.58 -3.08 -18.67
CA VAL A 145 8.82 -3.70 -19.75
C VAL A 145 9.64 -4.79 -20.42
N ASN A 146 10.92 -4.53 -20.70
CA ASN A 146 11.79 -5.51 -21.32
C ASN A 146 11.96 -6.76 -20.44
N MET A 147 12.21 -6.60 -19.13
CA MET A 147 12.29 -7.72 -18.20
C MET A 147 11.00 -8.56 -18.16
N LEU A 148 9.84 -7.91 -18.17
CA LEU A 148 8.54 -8.58 -18.21
C LEU A 148 8.27 -9.26 -19.56
N ALA A 149 8.70 -8.63 -20.66
CA ALA A 149 8.53 -9.14 -22.02
C ALA A 149 9.33 -10.40 -22.27
N THR A 150 10.55 -10.50 -21.73
CA THR A 150 11.41 -11.69 -21.85
C THR A 150 11.15 -12.75 -20.79
N ALA A 151 10.49 -12.40 -19.68
CA ALA A 151 10.21 -13.34 -18.61
C ALA A 151 9.21 -14.42 -19.05
N VAL A 152 9.61 -15.68 -18.88
CA VAL A 152 8.82 -16.90 -19.14
C VAL A 152 8.96 -17.86 -17.96
N GLY A 153 8.03 -18.80 -17.81
CA GLY A 153 7.96 -19.69 -16.67
C GLY A 153 7.30 -19.03 -15.47
N GLU A 154 7.88 -19.21 -14.29
CA GLU A 154 7.36 -18.66 -13.04
C GLU A 154 8.03 -17.31 -12.73
N ILE A 155 7.23 -16.25 -12.78
CA ILE A 155 7.65 -14.87 -12.57
C ILE A 155 7.24 -14.48 -11.15
N HIS A 156 8.23 -14.19 -10.33
CA HIS A 156 8.04 -13.71 -8.97
C HIS A 156 8.15 -12.20 -8.95
N MET A 157 7.15 -11.51 -8.44
CA MET A 157 7.18 -10.05 -8.33
C MET A 157 6.71 -9.60 -6.96
N LYS A 158 7.21 -8.45 -6.54
CA LYS A 158 6.69 -7.75 -5.36
C LYS A 158 6.10 -6.43 -5.83
N THR A 159 4.89 -6.16 -5.36
CA THR A 159 4.18 -4.92 -5.67
C THR A 159 3.78 -4.23 -4.39
N MET A 160 3.66 -2.91 -4.45
CA MET A 160 3.32 -2.05 -3.32
C MET A 160 2.31 -1.00 -3.76
N PRO A 161 1.30 -0.64 -2.95
CA PRO A 161 0.36 0.41 -3.30
C PRO A 161 1.08 1.72 -3.65
N THR A 162 0.71 2.36 -4.77
CA THR A 162 1.41 3.57 -5.24
C THR A 162 1.33 4.71 -4.24
N SER A 163 0.20 4.86 -3.53
CA SER A 163 0.04 5.89 -2.48
C SER A 163 1.08 5.73 -1.37
N MET A 164 1.33 4.48 -0.96
CA MET A 164 2.35 4.14 0.03
C MET A 164 3.75 4.48 -0.49
N PHE A 165 4.03 4.11 -1.74
CA PHE A 165 5.32 4.38 -2.38
C PHE A 165 5.60 5.88 -2.54
N ARG A 166 4.61 6.68 -2.99
CA ARG A 166 4.78 8.13 -3.16
C ARG A 166 5.06 8.84 -1.83
N LEU A 167 4.39 8.42 -0.76
CA LEU A 167 4.65 8.96 0.58
C LEU A 167 6.05 8.58 1.09
N LEU A 168 6.47 7.32 0.91
CA LEU A 168 7.80 6.88 1.34
C LEU A 168 8.94 7.49 0.53
N THR A 169 8.72 7.78 -0.76
CA THR A 169 9.71 8.40 -1.64
C THR A 169 9.67 9.93 -1.61
N GLY A 170 8.79 10.53 -0.80
CA GLY A 170 8.65 11.99 -0.67
C GLY A 170 8.04 12.69 -1.89
N GLN A 171 7.42 11.94 -2.80
CA GLN A 171 6.71 12.50 -3.96
C GLN A 171 5.37 13.16 -3.59
N GLU A 172 4.80 12.81 -2.44
CA GLU A 172 3.62 13.48 -1.88
C GLU A 172 3.90 13.96 -0.45
N GLN A 173 3.36 15.13 -0.10
CA GLN A 173 3.48 15.64 1.27
C GLN A 173 2.56 14.86 2.22
N PRO A 174 3.11 14.28 3.30
CA PRO A 174 2.32 13.58 4.30
C PRO A 174 1.40 14.55 5.05
N GLN A 175 0.08 14.37 4.91
CA GLN A 175 -0.90 15.13 5.69
C GLN A 175 -1.18 14.43 7.03
N TYR A 176 -0.47 14.87 8.07
CA TYR A 176 -0.59 14.28 9.40
C TYR A 176 -1.91 14.61 10.08
N ILE A 177 -2.51 13.59 10.69
CA ILE A 177 -3.77 13.65 11.47
C ILE A 177 -3.58 13.11 12.89
#